data_AF-A0A024X225-F1
#
_entry.id   AF-A0A024X225-F1
#
_cell.length_a   1.000
_cell.length_b   1.000
_cell.length_c   1.000
_cell.angle_alpha   90.00
_cell.angle_beta   90.00
_cell.angle_gamma   90.00
#
_symmetry.space_group_name_H-M   'P 1'
#
loop_
_entity.id
_entity.type
_entity.pdbx_description
1 polymer ?
#
loop_
_entity_poly.entity_id
_entity_poly.type
_entity_poly.pdbx_seq_one_letter_code
_entity_poly.pdbx_strand_id
1 'polypeptide(L)'
;MSTPGTTGTKKTAKEVLDEFGQQVHEQVKTEAENYIDDLKGSLSQAPILGGETTGTTDPCNLKSEYTNLISGSGGGGVTARGDPCKKDTNGNDVDRFSDKQQAEYDNKKIKCSNGGACASFRRLHLCNKSMEKMDTNNNDGKAKHDLLAEVCMAAKYEGESIKTHYPKYQEKYGDSKICTMLARSFADIGDIIRGKDLFLGHKQRKNELEARLQKMFENIQKNNPELKNLKPEQIREYWWNANRDQVWKAITCDAEEEDTYFKTSSGGDYSFSNPKCGHDEGIVPTNLDYVPQFL
;
A
#
# COMPACT_ATOMS: atom_id res chain seq x y z
N MET A 1 27.42 36.23 32.49
CA MET A 1 26.21 35.41 32.43
C MET A 1 26.03 34.99 30.99
N SER A 2 26.53 33.80 30.64
CA SER A 2 26.37 33.24 29.30
C SER A 2 24.95 32.69 29.20
N THR A 3 24.19 33.18 28.23
CA THR A 3 22.89 32.64 27.86
C THR A 3 23.03 31.15 27.51
N PRO A 4 22.08 30.28 27.94
CA PRO A 4 22.08 28.89 27.49
C PRO A 4 21.77 28.90 25.99
N GLY A 5 22.74 28.48 25.19
CA GLY A 5 22.51 28.23 23.77
C GLY A 5 21.49 27.10 23.63
N THR A 6 20.37 27.39 22.99
CA THR A 6 19.41 26.38 22.53
C THR A 6 20.15 25.39 21.64
N THR A 7 20.48 24.22 22.17
CA THR A 7 20.97 23.08 21.38
C THR A 7 19.83 22.60 20.51
N GLY A 8 19.69 23.18 19.32
CA GLY A 8 18.78 22.68 18.30
C GLY A 8 19.22 21.28 17.89
N THR A 9 18.49 20.25 18.32
CA THR A 9 18.65 18.89 17.81
C THR A 9 18.34 18.90 16.33
N LYS A 10 19.33 18.58 15.48
CA LYS A 10 19.14 18.50 14.02
C LYS A 10 18.27 17.28 13.70
N LYS A 11 16.97 17.50 13.45
CA LYS A 11 16.07 16.45 12.93
C LYS A 11 16.33 16.23 11.44
N THR A 12 16.29 14.98 11.01
CA THR A 12 16.29 14.58 9.61
C THR A 12 14.94 14.88 8.96
N ALA A 13 14.89 14.96 7.62
CA ALA A 13 13.62 15.14 6.90
C ALA A 13 12.62 14.03 7.23
N LYS A 14 13.10 12.76 7.34
CA LYS A 14 12.27 11.62 7.73
C LYS A 14 11.58 11.84 9.07
N GLU A 15 12.33 12.25 10.10
CA GLU A 15 11.77 12.46 11.45
C GLU A 15 10.69 13.52 11.47
N VAL A 16 10.89 14.63 10.76
CA VAL A 16 9.89 15.70 10.65
C VAL A 16 8.65 15.21 9.92
N LEU A 17 8.81 14.48 8.81
CA LEU A 17 7.69 13.95 8.03
C LEU A 17 6.90 12.89 8.80
N ASP A 18 7.58 12.01 9.55
CA ASP A 18 6.92 11.00 10.39
C ASP A 18 6.09 11.67 11.51
N GLU A 19 6.59 12.74 12.12
CA GLU A 19 5.85 13.53 13.13
C GLU A 19 4.58 14.16 12.55
N PHE A 20 4.67 14.80 11.38
CA PHE A 20 3.50 15.36 10.72
C PHE A 20 2.52 14.28 10.27
N GLY A 21 3.02 13.19 9.68
CA GLY A 21 2.20 12.04 9.29
C GLY A 21 1.44 11.47 10.48
N GLN A 22 2.08 11.36 11.65
CA GLN A 22 1.43 10.92 12.89
C GLN A 22 0.28 11.85 13.31
N GLN A 23 0.49 13.17 13.26
CA GLN A 23 -0.55 14.13 13.62
C GLN A 23 -1.78 14.02 12.70
N VAL A 24 -1.53 13.89 11.39
CA VAL A 24 -2.60 13.72 10.39
C VAL A 24 -3.33 12.40 10.61
N HIS A 25 -2.60 11.31 10.86
CA HIS A 25 -3.19 10.00 11.13
C HIS A 25 -4.08 10.04 12.38
N GLU A 26 -3.65 10.66 13.47
CA GLU A 26 -4.45 10.75 14.70
C GLU A 26 -5.74 11.54 14.50
N GLN A 27 -5.68 12.61 13.69
CA GLN A 27 -6.88 13.35 13.29
C GLN A 27 -7.84 12.45 12.49
N VAL A 28 -7.34 11.76 11.46
CA VAL A 28 -8.15 10.86 10.63
C VAL A 28 -8.76 9.74 11.48
N LYS A 29 -7.98 9.16 12.39
CA LYS A 29 -8.43 8.10 13.29
C LYS A 29 -9.59 8.57 14.17
N THR A 30 -9.50 9.79 14.70
CA THR A 30 -10.57 10.42 15.51
C THR A 30 -11.83 10.63 14.66
N GLU A 31 -11.68 11.16 13.45
CA GLU A 31 -12.82 11.40 12.55
C GLU A 31 -13.48 10.09 12.07
N ALA A 32 -12.69 9.03 11.90
CA ALA A 32 -13.12 7.73 11.40
C ALA A 32 -13.75 6.83 12.48
N GLU A 33 -13.59 7.13 13.77
CA GLU A 33 -13.86 6.22 14.89
C GLU A 33 -15.24 5.56 14.81
N ASN A 34 -16.28 6.33 14.50
CA ASN A 34 -17.66 5.84 14.43
C ASN A 34 -17.98 5.02 13.15
N TYR A 35 -17.05 4.94 12.19
CA TYR A 35 -17.25 4.27 10.90
C TYR A 35 -16.34 3.06 10.72
N ILE A 36 -15.50 2.74 11.71
CA ILE A 36 -14.49 1.67 11.58
C ILE A 36 -15.18 0.33 11.29
N ASP A 37 -16.18 -0.07 12.07
CA ASP A 37 -16.84 -1.38 11.91
C ASP A 37 -17.56 -1.51 10.57
N ASP A 38 -18.12 -0.40 10.09
CA ASP A 38 -18.80 -0.30 8.81
C ASP A 38 -17.85 -0.47 7.62
N LEU A 39 -16.62 0.04 7.74
CA LEU A 39 -15.61 0.07 6.67
C LEU A 39 -14.59 -1.07 6.76
N LYS A 40 -14.41 -1.67 7.94
CA LYS A 40 -13.44 -2.75 8.16
C LYS A 40 -13.82 -3.98 7.34
N GLY A 41 -12.88 -4.40 6.51
CA GLY A 41 -12.96 -5.63 5.73
C GLY A 41 -12.61 -6.85 6.57
N SER A 42 -12.83 -8.02 6.00
CA SER A 42 -12.58 -9.33 6.62
C SER A 42 -12.23 -10.28 5.50
N LEU A 43 -10.98 -10.76 5.48
CA LEU A 43 -10.49 -11.65 4.42
C LEU A 43 -11.30 -12.95 4.34
N SER A 44 -11.73 -13.49 5.48
CA SER A 44 -12.58 -14.69 5.55
C SER A 44 -13.96 -14.52 4.89
N GLN A 45 -14.42 -13.28 4.70
CA GLN A 45 -15.72 -12.96 4.11
C GLN A 45 -15.61 -12.52 2.64
N ALA A 46 -14.42 -12.49 2.05
CA ALA A 46 -14.21 -12.14 0.66
C ALA A 46 -14.49 -13.35 -0.24
N PRO A 47 -15.59 -13.41 -1.01
CA PRO A 47 -15.93 -14.57 -1.84
C PRO A 47 -14.90 -14.86 -2.94
N ILE A 48 -14.05 -13.87 -3.24
CA ILE A 48 -12.94 -13.98 -4.19
C ILE A 48 -11.97 -15.10 -3.83
N LEU A 49 -11.87 -15.50 -2.56
CA LEU A 49 -10.90 -16.48 -2.05
C LEU A 49 -11.43 -17.92 -2.03
N GLY A 50 -12.56 -18.19 -2.70
CA GLY A 50 -13.34 -19.42 -2.53
C GLY A 50 -14.53 -19.16 -1.62
N GLY A 51 -15.53 -20.05 -1.63
CA GLY A 51 -16.79 -19.83 -0.90
C GLY A 51 -16.57 -19.47 0.57
N GLU A 52 -17.57 -18.83 1.20
CA GLU A 52 -17.55 -18.19 2.53
C GLU A 52 -17.02 -19.04 3.72
N THR A 53 -16.71 -20.33 3.51
CA THR A 53 -16.20 -21.28 4.51
C THR A 53 -14.71 -21.62 4.35
N THR A 54 -14.02 -21.11 3.32
CA THR A 54 -12.62 -21.45 3.01
C THR A 54 -11.65 -20.26 3.04
N GLY A 55 -12.10 -19.05 3.36
CA GLY A 55 -11.25 -17.85 3.30
C GLY A 55 -10.25 -17.75 4.47
N THR A 56 -8.98 -17.47 4.17
CA THR A 56 -7.95 -17.18 5.17
C THR A 56 -8.23 -15.88 5.93
N THR A 57 -7.90 -15.84 7.23
CA THR A 57 -7.82 -14.58 8.00
C THR A 57 -6.43 -13.96 7.96
N ASP A 58 -5.42 -14.72 7.51
CA ASP A 58 -4.05 -14.26 7.42
C ASP A 58 -3.74 -13.82 5.98
N PRO A 59 -3.39 -12.54 5.75
CA PRO A 59 -3.03 -12.05 4.43
C PRO A 59 -1.81 -12.76 3.81
N CYS A 60 -0.94 -13.40 4.60
CA CYS A 60 0.23 -14.11 4.06
C CYS A 60 -0.14 -15.38 3.28
N ASN A 61 -1.28 -16.00 3.58
CA ASN A 61 -1.74 -17.20 2.90
C ASN A 61 -2.44 -16.91 1.55
N LEU A 62 -2.82 -15.65 1.32
CA LEU A 62 -3.59 -15.20 0.16
C LEU A 62 -2.94 -15.58 -1.19
N LYS A 63 -1.61 -15.51 -1.28
CA LYS A 63 -0.91 -15.81 -2.54
C LYS A 63 -1.14 -17.24 -3.01
N SER A 64 -1.14 -18.20 -2.09
CA SER A 64 -1.32 -19.61 -2.43
C SER A 64 -2.73 -19.88 -2.96
N GLU A 65 -3.75 -19.35 -2.27
CA GLU A 65 -5.15 -19.43 -2.67
C GLU A 65 -5.38 -18.76 -4.04
N TYR A 66 -4.82 -17.57 -4.24
CA TYR A 66 -5.01 -16.80 -5.47
C TYR A 66 -4.25 -17.35 -6.67
N THR A 67 -3.02 -17.84 -6.48
CA THR A 67 -2.25 -18.49 -7.57
C THR A 67 -2.98 -19.74 -8.07
N ASN A 68 -3.53 -20.53 -7.14
CA ASN A 68 -4.35 -21.68 -7.48
C ASN A 68 -5.59 -21.26 -8.29
N LEU A 69 -6.26 -20.17 -7.88
CA LEU A 69 -7.41 -19.62 -8.60
C LEU A 69 -7.05 -19.07 -9.99
N ILE A 70 -5.90 -18.41 -10.18
CA ILE A 70 -5.42 -17.96 -11.49
C ILE A 70 -5.13 -19.16 -12.41
N SER A 71 -4.56 -20.24 -11.85
CA SER A 71 -4.18 -21.43 -12.63
C SER A 71 -5.37 -22.35 -13.00
N GLY A 72 -6.54 -22.14 -12.39
CA GLY A 72 -7.76 -22.87 -12.70
C GLY A 72 -8.30 -22.54 -14.11
N SER A 73 -8.59 -23.57 -14.90
CA SER A 73 -9.01 -23.47 -16.32
C SER A 73 -10.44 -22.96 -16.57
N GLY A 74 -10.97 -22.09 -15.71
CA GLY A 74 -12.26 -21.44 -15.90
C GLY A 74 -12.07 -20.00 -16.35
N GLY A 75 -12.49 -19.65 -17.58
CA GLY A 75 -12.32 -18.31 -18.18
C GLY A 75 -13.14 -17.18 -17.54
N GLY A 76 -13.34 -17.15 -16.23
CA GLY A 76 -14.06 -16.11 -15.49
C GLY A 76 -13.62 -16.00 -14.02
N GLY A 77 -13.70 -14.81 -13.44
CA GLY A 77 -13.28 -14.54 -12.04
C GLY A 77 -11.81 -14.14 -11.90
N VAL A 78 -11.11 -14.73 -10.92
CA VAL A 78 -9.72 -14.39 -10.53
C VAL A 78 -8.71 -14.59 -11.67
N THR A 79 -8.90 -15.60 -12.54
CA THR A 79 -8.07 -15.85 -13.73
C THR A 79 -8.05 -14.68 -14.70
N ALA A 80 -9.16 -13.94 -14.83
CA ALA A 80 -9.23 -12.76 -15.69
C ALA A 80 -8.43 -11.57 -15.13
N ARG A 81 -8.29 -11.49 -13.80
CA ARG A 81 -7.55 -10.45 -13.08
C ARG A 81 -6.04 -10.56 -13.33
N GLY A 82 -5.53 -11.79 -13.28
CA GLY A 82 -4.14 -12.12 -13.60
C GLY A 82 -3.15 -11.66 -12.53
N ASP A 83 -1.86 -11.81 -12.82
CA ASP A 83 -0.78 -11.52 -11.87
C ASP A 83 -0.69 -10.02 -11.52
N PRO A 84 -0.76 -9.64 -10.21
CA PRO A 84 -0.60 -8.26 -9.76
C PRO A 84 0.71 -7.61 -10.24
N CYS A 85 1.80 -8.38 -10.32
CA CYS A 85 3.12 -7.99 -10.79
C CYS A 85 3.38 -8.37 -12.26
N LYS A 86 2.38 -8.35 -13.15
CA LYS A 86 2.49 -8.79 -14.57
C LYS A 86 3.87 -8.59 -15.19
N LYS A 87 4.41 -9.68 -15.71
CA LYS A 87 5.65 -9.72 -16.49
C LYS A 87 5.55 -8.89 -17.77
N ASP A 88 6.68 -8.59 -18.40
CA ASP A 88 6.71 -7.90 -19.69
C ASP A 88 5.99 -8.71 -20.78
N THR A 89 5.89 -8.17 -22.00
CA THR A 89 5.23 -8.86 -23.13
C THR A 89 5.90 -10.20 -23.49
N ASN A 90 7.12 -10.43 -23.03
CA ASN A 90 7.91 -11.63 -23.26
C ASN A 90 7.84 -12.59 -22.06
N GLY A 91 7.08 -12.27 -21.02
CA GLY A 91 6.97 -13.08 -19.82
C GLY A 91 8.15 -12.96 -18.86
N ASN A 92 8.99 -11.92 -18.98
CA ASN A 92 10.10 -11.66 -18.06
C ASN A 92 9.71 -10.71 -16.93
N ASP A 93 10.32 -10.90 -15.77
CA ASP A 93 10.19 -9.95 -14.67
C ASP A 93 10.78 -8.60 -15.08
N VAL A 94 10.03 -7.53 -14.87
CA VAL A 94 10.50 -6.17 -15.16
C VAL A 94 11.46 -5.80 -14.04
N ASP A 95 12.68 -5.35 -14.36
CA ASP A 95 13.67 -4.93 -13.37
C ASP A 95 13.23 -3.63 -12.68
N ARG A 96 12.36 -3.76 -11.67
CA ARG A 96 11.70 -2.65 -10.94
C ARG A 96 12.64 -1.79 -10.12
N PHE A 97 13.90 -2.19 -10.08
CA PHE A 97 14.98 -1.48 -9.45
C PHE A 97 16.18 -1.64 -10.40
N SER A 98 16.06 -1.13 -11.62
CA SER A 98 17.22 -1.05 -12.50
C SER A 98 17.88 0.31 -12.33
N ASP A 99 19.11 0.38 -11.83
CA ASP A 99 19.84 1.66 -11.74
C ASP A 99 19.95 2.34 -13.11
N LYS A 100 20.12 1.54 -14.17
CA LYS A 100 20.20 2.03 -15.55
C LYS A 100 18.85 2.52 -16.04
N GLN A 101 17.77 1.78 -15.81
CA GLN A 101 16.44 2.24 -16.25
C GLN A 101 15.94 3.39 -15.39
N GLN A 102 16.29 3.44 -14.11
CA GLN A 102 16.00 4.56 -13.22
C GLN A 102 16.75 5.80 -13.69
N ALA A 103 18.07 5.72 -13.90
CA ALA A 103 18.85 6.82 -14.47
C ALA A 103 18.38 7.21 -15.88
N GLU A 104 18.03 6.25 -16.74
CA GLU A 104 17.45 6.53 -18.06
C GLU A 104 16.06 7.15 -17.97
N TYR A 105 15.24 6.77 -16.99
CA TYR A 105 13.92 7.33 -16.74
C TYR A 105 14.02 8.77 -16.21
N ASP A 106 14.90 8.96 -15.23
CA ASP A 106 15.30 10.26 -14.68
C ASP A 106 15.81 11.19 -15.80
N ASN A 107 16.56 10.64 -16.78
CA ASN A 107 17.08 11.38 -17.93
C ASN A 107 16.09 11.56 -19.10
N LYS A 108 15.22 10.59 -19.41
CA LYS A 108 14.43 10.57 -20.67
C LYS A 108 13.06 11.20 -20.58
N LYS A 109 12.45 11.30 -19.41
CA LYS A 109 11.17 12.00 -19.16
C LYS A 109 10.75 11.68 -17.73
N ILE A 110 11.12 12.57 -16.84
CA ILE A 110 10.18 13.17 -15.90
C ILE A 110 8.80 13.29 -16.60
N LYS A 111 7.93 12.29 -16.39
CA LYS A 111 6.46 12.39 -16.23
C LYS A 111 6.06 13.37 -15.13
N CYS A 112 6.96 14.19 -14.64
CA CYS A 112 6.64 15.22 -13.67
C CYS A 112 5.87 16.31 -14.41
N SER A 113 4.87 16.88 -13.73
CA SER A 113 4.28 18.12 -14.20
C SER A 113 5.40 19.13 -14.46
N ASN A 114 5.25 20.04 -15.44
CA ASN A 114 6.25 21.07 -15.74
C ASN A 114 6.58 21.88 -14.45
N GLY A 115 7.61 21.46 -13.71
CA GLY A 115 7.97 21.98 -12.38
C GLY A 115 7.41 21.25 -11.14
N GLY A 116 6.97 19.98 -11.21
CA GLY A 116 6.35 19.26 -10.08
C GLY A 116 6.82 17.82 -9.81
N ALA A 117 5.98 17.02 -9.14
CA ALA A 117 6.32 15.73 -8.51
C ALA A 117 6.75 14.62 -9.46
N CYS A 118 7.78 13.84 -9.06
CA CYS A 118 8.35 12.76 -9.85
C CYS A 118 8.07 11.39 -9.23
N ALA A 119 7.41 10.51 -9.99
CA ALA A 119 7.12 9.15 -9.55
C ALA A 119 8.40 8.31 -9.57
N SER A 120 8.70 7.65 -8.44
CA SER A 120 9.84 6.74 -8.34
C SER A 120 9.67 5.51 -9.25
N PHE A 121 10.78 4.91 -9.70
CA PHE A 121 10.74 3.72 -10.57
C PHE A 121 9.98 2.55 -9.91
N ARG A 122 10.09 2.41 -8.58
CA ARG A 122 9.29 1.49 -7.77
C ARG A 122 7.78 1.70 -7.94
N ARG A 123 7.32 2.95 -7.86
CA ARG A 123 5.91 3.35 -8.05
C ARG A 123 5.42 3.01 -9.46
N LEU A 124 6.25 3.19 -10.50
CA LEU A 124 5.87 2.93 -11.90
C LEU A 124 5.46 1.47 -12.13
N HIS A 125 6.13 0.56 -11.42
CA HIS A 125 5.96 -0.88 -11.58
C HIS A 125 5.20 -1.53 -10.42
N LEU A 126 4.51 -0.74 -9.58
CA LEU A 126 3.71 -1.23 -8.45
C LEU A 126 2.82 -2.42 -8.85
N CYS A 127 2.80 -3.46 -8.03
CA CYS A 127 2.06 -4.69 -8.28
C CYS A 127 0.55 -4.57 -8.07
N ASN A 128 -0.11 -3.69 -8.82
CA ASN A 128 -1.54 -3.41 -8.71
C ASN A 128 -2.33 -3.76 -9.98
N LYS A 129 -1.76 -4.55 -10.90
CA LYS A 129 -2.36 -4.82 -12.22
C LYS A 129 -3.65 -5.63 -12.14
N SER A 130 -3.78 -6.50 -11.15
CA SER A 130 -5.00 -7.27 -10.91
C SER A 130 -6.20 -6.36 -10.63
N MET A 131 -5.97 -5.24 -9.94
CA MET A 131 -7.01 -4.32 -9.48
C MET A 131 -7.73 -3.58 -10.62
N GLU A 132 -7.12 -3.40 -11.79
CA GLU A 132 -7.79 -2.83 -12.97
C GLU A 132 -8.99 -3.65 -13.45
N LYS A 133 -8.94 -4.95 -13.13
CA LYS A 133 -9.93 -5.93 -13.55
C LYS A 133 -10.71 -6.50 -12.37
N MET A 134 -10.62 -5.85 -11.20
CA MET A 134 -11.40 -6.26 -10.05
C MET A 134 -12.90 -6.21 -10.37
N ASP A 135 -13.64 -7.15 -9.81
CA ASP A 135 -15.08 -7.19 -10.01
C ASP A 135 -15.73 -6.09 -9.17
N THR A 136 -16.51 -5.24 -9.83
CA THR A 136 -17.21 -4.11 -9.21
C THR A 136 -18.71 -4.20 -9.40
N ASN A 137 -19.20 -5.32 -9.95
CA ASN A 137 -20.63 -5.56 -10.14
C ASN A 137 -21.29 -6.16 -8.89
N ASN A 138 -20.52 -6.39 -7.83
CA ASN A 138 -21.02 -6.92 -6.59
C ASN A 138 -21.68 -5.84 -5.71
N ASN A 139 -22.98 -6.00 -5.42
CA ASN A 139 -23.74 -5.18 -4.46
C ASN A 139 -24.24 -5.99 -3.25
N ASP A 140 -23.77 -7.21 -3.04
CA ASP A 140 -24.24 -8.13 -1.99
C ASP A 140 -23.82 -7.76 -0.55
N GLY A 141 -23.29 -6.54 -0.35
CA GLY A 141 -22.74 -6.07 0.94
C GLY A 141 -21.28 -6.44 1.18
N LYS A 142 -20.64 -7.21 0.29
CA LYS A 142 -19.26 -7.70 0.52
C LYS A 142 -18.16 -6.88 -0.14
N ALA A 143 -18.51 -5.77 -0.78
CA ALA A 143 -17.56 -4.91 -1.47
C ALA A 143 -16.36 -4.49 -0.58
N LYS A 144 -16.55 -4.26 0.73
CA LYS A 144 -15.44 -3.93 1.64
C LYS A 144 -14.47 -5.09 1.88
N HIS A 145 -14.98 -6.33 1.91
CA HIS A 145 -14.19 -7.55 2.07
C HIS A 145 -13.43 -7.86 0.78
N ASP A 146 -14.11 -7.73 -0.36
CA ASP A 146 -13.52 -7.91 -1.69
C ASP A 146 -12.40 -6.90 -1.96
N LEU A 147 -12.62 -5.64 -1.62
CA LEU A 147 -11.60 -4.60 -1.75
C LEU A 147 -10.40 -4.90 -0.86
N LEU A 148 -10.62 -5.32 0.40
CA LEU A 148 -9.53 -5.68 1.30
C LEU A 148 -8.68 -6.83 0.73
N ALA A 149 -9.32 -7.86 0.19
CA ALA A 149 -8.63 -9.00 -0.40
C ALA A 149 -7.77 -8.59 -1.60
N GLU A 150 -8.29 -7.77 -2.51
CA GLU A 150 -7.54 -7.26 -3.66
C GLU A 150 -6.34 -6.39 -3.24
N VAL A 151 -6.53 -5.51 -2.25
CA VAL A 151 -5.46 -4.64 -1.75
C VAL A 151 -4.39 -5.44 -1.02
N CYS A 152 -4.76 -6.40 -0.17
CA CYS A 152 -3.81 -7.28 0.49
C CYS A 152 -3.07 -8.16 -0.51
N MET A 153 -3.71 -8.60 -1.59
CA MET A 153 -3.05 -9.32 -2.67
C MET A 153 -1.96 -8.47 -3.34
N ALA A 154 -2.31 -7.25 -3.76
CA ALA A 154 -1.36 -6.32 -4.36
C ALA A 154 -0.19 -6.04 -3.41
N ALA A 155 -0.47 -5.83 -2.13
CA ALA A 155 0.53 -5.62 -1.08
C ALA A 155 1.45 -6.83 -0.89
N LYS A 156 0.92 -8.05 -0.84
CA LYS A 156 1.73 -9.27 -0.70
C LYS A 156 2.70 -9.45 -1.86
N TYR A 157 2.20 -9.29 -3.08
CA TYR A 157 3.00 -9.40 -4.30
C TYR A 157 4.04 -8.28 -4.39
N GLU A 158 3.69 -7.06 -3.96
CA GLU A 158 4.63 -5.94 -3.87
C GLU A 158 5.76 -6.21 -2.88
N GLY A 159 5.44 -6.69 -1.68
CA GLY A 159 6.40 -7.03 -0.64
C GLY A 159 7.39 -8.10 -1.07
N GLU A 160 6.90 -9.18 -1.67
CA GLU A 160 7.72 -10.27 -2.21
C GLU A 160 8.65 -9.78 -3.33
N SER A 161 8.11 -8.94 -4.23
CA SER A 161 8.88 -8.37 -5.33
C SER A 161 10.01 -7.48 -4.82
N ILE A 162 9.76 -6.68 -3.77
CA ILE A 162 10.79 -5.91 -3.07
C ILE A 162 11.83 -6.84 -2.47
N LYS A 163 11.44 -7.82 -1.64
CA LYS A 163 12.37 -8.75 -0.99
C LYS A 163 13.29 -9.46 -1.99
N THR A 164 12.75 -9.87 -3.14
CA THR A 164 13.50 -10.60 -4.17
C THR A 164 14.57 -9.73 -4.84
N HIS A 165 14.28 -8.46 -5.12
CA HIS A 165 15.18 -7.60 -5.91
C HIS A 165 16.07 -6.70 -5.05
N TYR A 166 15.71 -6.53 -3.78
CA TYR A 166 16.38 -5.63 -2.85
C TYR A 166 17.84 -5.99 -2.49
N PRO A 167 18.25 -7.26 -2.35
CA PRO A 167 19.61 -7.60 -1.93
C PRO A 167 20.72 -6.94 -2.77
N LYS A 168 20.49 -6.77 -4.08
CA LYS A 168 21.42 -6.10 -5.00
C LYS A 168 21.71 -4.63 -4.61
N TYR A 169 20.76 -3.97 -3.95
CA TYR A 169 20.87 -2.58 -3.51
C TYR A 169 21.55 -2.44 -2.16
N GLN A 170 21.32 -3.41 -1.28
CA GLN A 170 21.97 -3.46 0.03
C GLN A 170 23.50 -3.59 -0.13
N GLU A 171 23.96 -4.44 -1.05
CA GLU A 171 25.38 -4.60 -1.38
C GLU A 171 26.01 -3.31 -1.95
N LYS A 172 25.23 -2.49 -2.66
CA LYS A 172 25.72 -1.31 -3.37
C LYS A 172 25.73 -0.03 -2.53
N TYR A 173 24.74 0.15 -1.65
CA TYR A 173 24.51 1.43 -0.97
C TYR A 173 24.67 1.37 0.55
N GLY A 174 24.90 0.19 1.14
CA GLY A 174 25.34 0.01 2.54
C GLY A 174 24.29 0.31 3.61
N ASP A 175 23.36 1.23 3.36
CA ASP A 175 22.25 1.53 4.26
C ASP A 175 20.98 1.90 3.50
N SER A 176 20.11 0.91 3.40
CA SER A 176 18.67 1.13 3.45
C SER A 176 18.09 -0.16 4.04
N LYS A 177 17.18 -0.04 5.00
CA LYS A 177 16.49 -1.19 5.60
C LYS A 177 15.29 -1.51 4.73
N ILE A 178 15.12 -2.75 4.29
CA ILE A 178 13.99 -3.18 3.43
C ILE A 178 12.63 -2.66 3.93
N CYS A 179 12.43 -2.57 5.25
CA CYS A 179 11.25 -1.98 5.87
C CYS A 179 10.92 -0.57 5.37
N THR A 180 11.92 0.27 5.04
CA THR A 180 11.71 1.60 4.46
C THR A 180 11.16 1.51 3.04
N MET A 181 11.60 0.53 2.25
CA MET A 181 11.08 0.30 0.91
C MET A 181 9.65 -0.25 0.93
N LEU A 182 9.36 -1.13 1.89
CA LEU A 182 8.00 -1.59 2.16
C LEU A 182 7.11 -0.43 2.61
N ALA A 183 7.57 0.43 3.53
CA ALA A 183 6.86 1.63 3.98
C ALA A 183 6.52 2.60 2.83
N ARG A 184 7.47 2.85 1.93
CA ARG A 184 7.24 3.67 0.74
C ARG A 184 6.22 3.07 -0.24
N SER A 185 6.15 1.74 -0.32
CA SER A 185 5.20 1.06 -1.22
C SER A 185 3.81 0.96 -0.60
N PHE A 186 3.76 0.74 0.70
CA PHE A 186 2.55 0.85 1.49
C PHE A 186 1.91 2.24 1.37
N ALA A 187 2.70 3.32 1.47
CA ALA A 187 2.22 4.68 1.27
C ALA A 187 1.64 4.89 -0.14
N ASP A 188 2.33 4.42 -1.19
CA ASP A 188 1.82 4.49 -2.57
C ASP A 188 0.50 3.72 -2.77
N ILE A 189 0.39 2.52 -2.18
CA ILE A 189 -0.85 1.75 -2.21
C ILE A 189 -1.95 2.57 -1.52
N GLY A 190 -1.67 3.13 -0.35
CA GLY A 190 -2.59 4.01 0.37
C GLY A 190 -3.05 5.21 -0.44
N ASP A 191 -2.14 5.87 -1.16
CA ASP A 191 -2.48 7.00 -2.03
C ASP A 191 -3.34 6.60 -3.23
N ILE A 192 -3.12 5.41 -3.81
CA ILE A 192 -3.99 4.88 -4.85
C ILE A 192 -5.39 4.63 -4.29
N ILE A 193 -5.48 3.96 -3.13
CA ILE A 193 -6.78 3.66 -2.51
C ILE A 193 -7.52 4.92 -2.11
N ARG A 194 -6.83 5.96 -1.64
CA ARG A 194 -7.43 7.23 -1.23
C ARG A 194 -7.65 8.24 -2.36
N GLY A 195 -7.17 7.94 -3.57
CA GLY A 195 -7.30 8.83 -4.72
C GLY A 195 -6.35 10.03 -4.68
N LYS A 196 -5.28 9.94 -3.88
CA LYS A 196 -4.24 10.98 -3.71
C LYS A 196 -3.01 10.74 -4.59
N ASP A 197 -2.96 9.60 -5.28
CA ASP A 197 -1.84 9.24 -6.14
C ASP A 197 -1.64 10.22 -7.31
N LEU A 198 -0.49 10.90 -7.29
CA LEU A 198 -0.08 11.90 -8.27
C LEU A 198 0.46 11.29 -9.57
N PHE A 199 0.73 9.98 -9.60
CA PHE A 199 1.31 9.34 -10.78
C PHE A 199 0.34 9.39 -11.96
N LEU A 200 0.72 10.08 -13.05
CA LEU A 200 -0.12 10.26 -14.25
C LEU A 200 0.01 9.14 -15.30
N GLY A 201 0.87 8.14 -15.06
CA GLY A 201 1.11 6.89 -15.80
C GLY A 201 0.54 6.66 -17.20
N HIS A 202 0.19 5.41 -17.51
CA HIS A 202 -0.62 5.11 -18.69
C HIS A 202 -2.05 5.58 -18.38
N LYS A 203 -2.43 6.77 -18.88
CA LYS A 203 -3.69 7.44 -18.54
C LYS A 203 -4.90 6.51 -18.55
N GLN A 204 -5.01 5.66 -19.57
CA GLN A 204 -6.10 4.69 -19.68
C GLN A 204 -6.15 3.72 -18.49
N ARG A 205 -5.02 3.08 -18.17
CA ARG A 205 -4.89 2.14 -17.05
C ARG A 205 -5.23 2.79 -15.71
N LYS A 206 -4.74 4.01 -15.47
CA LYS A 206 -5.06 4.78 -14.27
C LYS A 206 -6.55 5.07 -14.18
N ASN A 207 -7.16 5.52 -15.28
CA ASN A 207 -8.58 5.85 -15.32
C ASN A 207 -9.45 4.60 -15.09
N GLU A 208 -9.05 3.45 -15.64
CA GLU A 208 -9.74 2.17 -15.40
C GLU A 208 -9.67 1.77 -13.92
N LEU A 209 -8.49 1.81 -13.31
CA LEU A 209 -8.34 1.51 -11.88
C LEU A 209 -9.15 2.48 -10.99
N GLU A 210 -9.06 3.78 -11.26
CA GLU A 210 -9.77 4.79 -10.47
C GLU A 210 -11.30 4.64 -10.61
N ALA A 211 -11.80 4.39 -11.82
CA ALA A 211 -13.22 4.13 -12.03
C ALA A 211 -13.70 2.86 -11.31
N ARG A 212 -12.85 1.82 -11.24
CA ARG A 212 -13.14 0.60 -10.47
C ARG A 212 -13.18 0.90 -8.97
N LEU A 213 -12.20 1.63 -8.44
CA LEU A 213 -12.16 2.03 -7.03
C LEU A 213 -13.38 2.87 -6.66
N GLN A 214 -13.71 3.88 -7.47
CA GLN A 214 -14.88 4.72 -7.27
C GLN A 214 -16.15 3.86 -7.16
N LYS A 215 -16.36 2.93 -8.09
CA LYS A 215 -17.52 2.03 -8.07
C LYS A 215 -17.53 1.09 -6.85
N MET A 216 -16.38 0.62 -6.39
CA MET A 216 -16.28 -0.17 -5.16
C MET A 216 -16.71 0.64 -3.94
N PHE A 217 -16.21 1.86 -3.80
CA PHE A 217 -16.59 2.73 -2.68
C PHE A 217 -18.06 3.17 -2.75
N GLU A 218 -18.61 3.38 -3.94
CA GLU A 218 -20.06 3.59 -4.14
C GLU A 218 -20.87 2.37 -3.66
N ASN A 219 -20.43 1.14 -3.96
CA ASN A 219 -21.08 -0.08 -3.48
C ASN A 219 -20.97 -0.24 -1.95
N ILE A 220 -19.81 0.08 -1.37
CA ILE A 220 -19.60 0.09 0.10
C ILE A 220 -20.57 1.09 0.75
N GLN A 221 -20.67 2.30 0.21
CA GLN A 221 -21.54 3.34 0.74
C GLN A 221 -23.02 2.99 0.59
N LYS A 222 -23.43 2.53 -0.59
CA LYS A 222 -24.84 2.27 -0.92
C LYS A 222 -25.48 1.21 -0.01
N ASN A 223 -24.69 0.22 0.39
CA ASN A 223 -25.15 -0.89 1.22
C ASN A 223 -25.03 -0.62 2.72
N ASN A 224 -24.61 0.59 3.12
CA ASN A 224 -24.43 0.96 4.51
C ASN A 224 -25.08 2.33 4.84
N PRO A 225 -26.19 2.36 5.58
CA PRO A 225 -26.88 3.60 5.96
C PRO A 225 -25.99 4.60 6.71
N GLU A 226 -25.06 4.13 7.55
CA GLU A 226 -24.18 4.98 8.37
C GLU A 226 -23.20 5.77 7.50
N LEU A 227 -22.85 5.25 6.32
CA LEU A 227 -21.92 5.89 5.38
C LEU A 227 -22.60 6.88 4.42
N LYS A 228 -23.94 6.96 4.42
CA LYS A 228 -24.71 7.72 3.42
C LYS A 228 -24.37 9.22 3.36
N ASN A 229 -24.00 9.80 4.50
CA ASN A 229 -23.70 11.23 4.61
C ASN A 229 -22.21 11.56 4.39
N LEU A 230 -21.34 10.54 4.27
CA LEU A 230 -19.92 10.74 4.04
C LEU A 230 -19.66 11.11 2.58
N LYS A 231 -18.70 12.00 2.36
CA LYS A 231 -18.19 12.30 1.02
C LYS A 231 -17.32 11.14 0.51
N PRO A 232 -17.21 10.92 -0.81
CA PRO A 232 -16.36 9.88 -1.38
C PRO A 232 -14.93 9.91 -0.83
N GLU A 233 -14.33 11.09 -0.67
CA GLU A 233 -12.96 11.24 -0.16
C GLU A 233 -12.84 10.78 1.29
N GLN A 234 -13.85 11.05 2.13
CA GLN A 234 -13.89 10.63 3.53
C GLN A 234 -14.01 9.12 3.64
N ILE A 235 -14.87 8.50 2.84
CA ILE A 235 -15.05 7.03 2.85
C ILE A 235 -13.74 6.33 2.50
N ARG A 236 -13.03 6.82 1.48
CA ARG A 236 -11.73 6.25 1.08
C ARG A 236 -10.68 6.43 2.17
N GLU A 237 -10.61 7.60 2.80
CA GLU A 237 -9.68 7.88 3.90
C GLU A 237 -9.95 6.98 5.13
N TYR A 238 -11.21 6.90 5.55
CA TYR A 238 -11.62 6.12 6.71
C TYR A 238 -11.51 4.62 6.45
N TRP A 239 -11.78 4.16 5.22
CA TRP A 239 -11.57 2.77 4.83
C TRP A 239 -10.09 2.39 4.89
N TRP A 240 -9.20 3.26 4.37
CA TRP A 240 -7.76 3.03 4.49
C TRP A 240 -7.36 2.94 5.96
N ASN A 241 -7.76 3.91 6.78
CA ASN A 241 -7.50 3.90 8.23
C ASN A 241 -7.98 2.62 8.93
N ALA A 242 -9.17 2.11 8.58
CA ALA A 242 -9.76 0.93 9.20
C ALA A 242 -9.08 -0.41 8.81
N ASN A 243 -8.29 -0.42 7.73
CA ASN A 243 -7.74 -1.64 7.12
C ASN A 243 -6.21 -1.62 6.93
N ARG A 244 -5.55 -0.49 7.17
CA ARG A 244 -4.12 -0.30 6.90
C ARG A 244 -3.21 -1.26 7.68
N ASP A 245 -3.66 -1.76 8.83
CA ASP A 245 -2.98 -2.81 9.60
C ASP A 245 -2.89 -4.13 8.81
N GLN A 246 -4.00 -4.55 8.19
CA GLN A 246 -4.04 -5.78 7.38
C GLN A 246 -3.18 -5.64 6.13
N VAL A 247 -3.19 -4.46 5.49
CA VAL A 247 -2.35 -4.18 4.32
C VAL A 247 -0.86 -4.16 4.70
N TRP A 248 -0.52 -3.60 5.86
CA TRP A 248 0.86 -3.65 6.38
C TRP A 248 1.30 -5.08 6.66
N LYS A 249 0.43 -5.89 7.28
CA LYS A 249 0.71 -7.31 7.50
C LYS A 249 0.96 -8.03 6.17
N ALA A 250 0.13 -7.77 5.15
CA ALA A 250 0.28 -8.35 3.82
C ALA A 250 1.62 -8.00 3.14
N ILE A 251 2.03 -6.73 3.16
CA ILE A 251 3.29 -6.31 2.49
C ILE A 251 4.55 -6.77 3.23
N THR A 252 4.45 -7.12 4.52
CA THR A 252 5.59 -7.52 5.36
C THR A 252 5.73 -9.03 5.53
N CYS A 253 4.88 -9.86 4.90
CA CYS A 253 4.90 -11.32 5.05
C CYS A 253 6.27 -11.97 4.80
N ASP A 254 7.07 -11.43 3.87
CA ASP A 254 8.40 -11.98 3.52
C ASP A 254 9.56 -11.16 4.13
N ALA A 255 9.28 -10.27 5.08
CA ALA A 255 10.34 -9.62 5.85
C ALA A 255 11.04 -10.64 6.77
N GLU A 256 12.35 -10.48 6.96
CA GLU A 256 13.17 -11.36 7.80
C GLU A 256 13.18 -10.90 9.27
N GLU A 257 13.65 -11.76 10.18
CA GLU A 257 13.63 -11.49 11.62
C GLU A 257 14.50 -10.27 12.00
N GLU A 258 15.62 -10.08 11.31
CA GLU A 258 16.53 -8.95 11.47
C GLU A 258 15.98 -7.62 10.92
N ASP A 259 14.94 -7.69 10.08
CA ASP A 259 14.37 -6.52 9.44
C ASP A 259 13.58 -5.71 10.48
N THR A 260 14.11 -4.55 10.87
CA THR A 260 13.48 -3.63 11.83
C THR A 260 13.30 -2.24 11.23
N TYR A 261 12.12 -1.64 11.44
CA TYR A 261 11.81 -0.29 11.00
C TYR A 261 12.18 0.72 12.08
N PHE A 262 12.92 1.77 11.71
CA PHE A 262 13.22 2.87 12.61
C PHE A 262 12.01 3.82 12.70
N LYS A 263 11.42 3.92 13.89
CA LYS A 263 10.19 4.70 14.15
C LYS A 263 10.53 6.17 14.38
N THR A 264 11.31 6.49 15.42
CA THR A 264 11.67 7.88 15.76
C THR A 264 12.97 7.95 16.58
N SER A 265 13.65 9.10 16.53
CA SER A 265 14.51 9.55 17.61
C SER A 265 13.90 10.77 18.30
N SER A 266 13.60 10.67 19.59
CA SER A 266 13.17 11.81 20.42
C SER A 266 14.07 11.89 21.63
N GLY A 267 14.66 13.06 21.89
CA GLY A 267 15.53 13.28 23.05
C GLY A 267 16.80 12.42 23.10
N GLY A 268 17.18 11.75 22.00
CA GLY A 268 18.31 10.82 21.94
C GLY A 268 17.94 9.34 22.07
N ASP A 269 16.66 9.01 22.30
CA ASP A 269 16.17 7.62 22.34
C ASP A 269 15.78 7.14 20.95
N TYR A 270 16.36 6.02 20.51
CA TYR A 270 16.05 5.39 19.23
C TYR A 270 14.98 4.32 19.43
N SER A 271 13.86 4.44 18.70
CA SER A 271 12.78 3.44 18.72
C SER A 271 12.73 2.65 17.42
N PHE A 272 12.58 1.34 17.53
CA PHE A 272 12.47 0.41 16.41
C PHE A 272 11.16 -0.38 16.50
N SER A 273 10.70 -0.90 15.37
CA SER A 273 9.70 -1.96 15.35
C SER A 273 10.29 -3.26 15.91
N ASN A 274 9.40 -4.16 16.28
CA ASN A 274 9.66 -5.58 16.40
C ASN A 274 10.24 -6.14 15.08
N PRO A 275 10.79 -7.37 15.12
CA PRO A 275 11.19 -8.14 13.96
C PRO A 275 10.19 -8.11 12.79
N LYS A 276 10.67 -8.40 11.58
CA LYS A 276 9.87 -8.42 10.34
C LYS A 276 9.13 -7.10 10.08
N CYS A 277 9.79 -5.99 10.33
CA CYS A 277 9.21 -4.66 10.17
C CYS A 277 7.91 -4.46 10.98
N GLY A 278 7.78 -5.10 12.15
CA GLY A 278 6.59 -5.02 12.99
C GLY A 278 5.39 -5.83 12.48
N HIS A 279 5.64 -6.89 11.70
CA HIS A 279 4.61 -7.74 11.08
C HIS A 279 3.49 -8.18 12.05
N ASP A 280 3.87 -8.61 13.26
CA ASP A 280 2.97 -9.16 14.28
C ASP A 280 2.56 -8.15 15.36
N GLU A 281 2.89 -6.85 15.21
CA GLU A 281 2.55 -5.84 16.22
C GLU A 281 1.06 -5.47 16.24
N GLY A 282 0.34 -5.72 15.14
CA GLY A 282 -1.03 -5.22 14.95
C GLY A 282 -1.12 -3.69 14.80
N ILE A 283 0.01 -2.99 14.87
CA ILE A 283 0.13 -1.54 14.68
C ILE A 283 1.18 -1.29 13.60
N VAL A 284 0.83 -0.45 12.62
CA VAL A 284 1.76 -0.08 11.54
C VAL A 284 2.85 0.85 12.10
N PRO A 285 4.15 0.53 11.94
CA PRO A 285 5.25 1.28 12.54
C PRO A 285 5.62 2.57 11.78
N THR A 286 4.88 2.93 10.73
CA THR A 286 5.12 4.09 9.88
C THR A 286 3.84 4.90 9.67
N ASN A 287 3.99 6.20 9.43
CA ASN A 287 2.92 7.10 9.01
C ASN A 287 3.23 7.75 7.65
N LEU A 288 4.11 7.16 6.83
CA LEU A 288 4.43 7.69 5.49
C LEU A 288 3.21 7.74 4.58
N ASP A 289 2.21 6.90 4.81
CA ASP A 289 0.92 6.99 4.14
C ASP A 289 0.16 8.27 4.50
N TYR A 290 0.48 8.98 5.58
CA TYR A 290 -0.11 10.29 5.88
C TYR A 290 0.82 11.46 5.55
N VAL A 291 1.92 11.20 4.83
CA VAL A 291 2.82 12.21 4.28
C VAL A 291 2.44 12.46 2.81
N PRO A 292 2.35 13.72 2.34
CA PRO A 292 2.09 14.00 0.93
C PRO A 292 3.11 13.32 0.00
N GLN A 293 2.64 12.61 -1.02
CA GLN A 293 3.45 11.77 -1.94
C GLN A 293 4.66 12.47 -2.58
N PHE A 294 4.65 13.81 -2.68
CA PHE A 294 5.74 14.59 -3.26
C PHE A 294 7.00 14.64 -2.37
N LEU A 295 6.83 14.55 -1.04
CA LEU A 295 7.88 14.74 -0.04
C LEU A 295 8.64 13.44 0.24
#